data_AF-M2BJY0-F1
#
_entry.id   AF-M2BJY0-F1
#
_cell.length_a   1.000
_cell.length_b   1.000
_cell.length_c   1.000
_cell.angle_alpha   90.00
_cell.angle_beta   90.00
_cell.angle_gamma   90.00
#
_symmetry.space_group_name_H-M   'P 1'
#
loop_
_entity.id
_entity.type
_entity.pdbx_description
1 polymer ?
#
loop_
_entity_poly.entity_id
_entity_poly.type
_entity_poly.pdbx_seq_one_letter_code
_entity_poly.pdbx_strand_id
1 'polypeptide(L)'
;MITGNSLKVYLGLESAAGTYGETEGAFTHRIKVASEGFQEKFNKKDEGLLTGGIATGKVATMSRKVEGALSTLLRPDDAGLLFYLLCGKETTAAPQGTEQSLEHSFVPIGNDLTDSLPSCTVGIDRTAEKNSYLGCKINSLSFSAQQEDYVKLDLNFIGHHELIKELNNVESLKPSAQRAFKFSGGEFKIKGSAVADVTNIKFEYNNNLESSTQTTATGEFFIEPECGARDIKLDIEVLYSKESAKIKKDYYKKDDDFSVSLHFTSAEKSKESRPFKVDIEIPAVQLTELSANVGGSEKVIQKMSMKAVENFEDPLVTVKVYNNVVAKYDA
;
A
#
# COMPACT_ATOMS: atom_id res chain seq x y z
N MET A 1 6.98 2.44 -31.18
CA MET A 1 5.84 1.94 -30.40
C MET A 1 6.43 1.20 -29.21
N ILE A 2 6.24 1.72 -28.00
CA ILE A 2 6.72 1.07 -26.77
C ILE A 2 5.60 0.13 -26.32
N THR A 3 5.94 -1.13 -26.08
CA THR A 3 5.04 -2.08 -25.44
C THR A 3 5.35 -2.13 -23.95
N GLY A 4 4.36 -2.47 -23.12
CA GLY A 4 4.52 -2.54 -21.65
C GLY A 4 5.68 -3.42 -21.17
N ASN A 5 6.19 -4.32 -22.02
CA ASN A 5 7.35 -5.16 -21.73
C ASN A 5 8.67 -4.39 -21.52
N SER A 6 8.77 -3.15 -22.00
CA SER A 6 9.99 -2.33 -21.84
C SER A 6 9.96 -1.41 -20.63
N LEU A 7 8.80 -1.31 -19.95
CA LEU A 7 8.61 -0.49 -18.76
C LEU A 7 9.47 -1.00 -17.61
N LYS A 8 10.14 -0.09 -16.91
CA LYS A 8 10.82 -0.40 -15.65
C LYS A 8 10.43 0.63 -14.60
N VAL A 9 10.12 0.15 -13.40
CA VAL A 9 9.79 0.98 -12.25
C VAL A 9 10.79 0.72 -11.13
N TYR A 10 11.27 1.80 -10.54
CA TYR A 10 12.28 1.84 -9.51
C TYR A 10 11.75 2.61 -8.30
N LEU A 11 12.13 2.18 -7.10
CA LEU A 11 11.85 2.88 -5.85
C LEU A 11 13.16 3.13 -5.09
N GLY A 12 13.27 4.30 -4.49
CA GLY A 12 14.32 4.68 -3.56
C GLY A 12 13.74 5.46 -2.39
N LEU A 13 14.13 5.14 -1.16
CA LEU A 13 13.73 5.92 0.01
C LEU A 13 14.43 7.30 -0.04
N GLU A 14 13.68 8.35 0.25
CA GLU A 14 14.23 9.69 0.41
C GLU A 14 14.65 9.89 1.85
N SER A 15 15.82 10.49 2.07
CA SER A 15 16.38 10.64 3.41
C SER A 15 15.50 11.52 4.30
N ALA A 16 15.29 11.11 5.56
CA ALA A 16 14.52 11.89 6.54
C ALA A 16 15.15 13.26 6.88
N ALA A 17 16.45 13.43 6.61
CA ALA A 17 17.16 14.71 6.77
C ALA A 17 17.02 15.66 5.57
N GLY A 18 16.41 15.19 4.48
CA GLY A 18 16.10 16.00 3.30
C GLY A 18 14.71 16.62 3.42
N THR A 19 14.54 17.83 2.90
CA THR A 19 13.23 18.44 2.76
C THR A 19 12.41 17.63 1.74
N TYR A 20 11.15 17.34 2.08
CA TYR A 20 10.20 16.60 1.24
C TYR A 20 10.30 16.99 -0.23
N GLY A 21 10.61 16.01 -1.08
CA GLY A 21 10.65 16.20 -2.53
C GLY A 21 11.79 17.09 -3.05
N GLU A 22 12.80 17.48 -2.26
CA GLU A 22 13.95 18.26 -2.76
C GLU A 22 15.11 17.39 -3.24
N THR A 23 15.40 16.30 -2.54
CA THR A 23 16.52 15.41 -2.84
C THR A 23 16.02 14.06 -3.31
N GLU A 24 16.49 13.62 -4.48
CA GLU A 24 16.17 12.30 -5.01
C GLU A 24 16.76 11.19 -4.14
N GLY A 25 15.92 10.24 -3.73
CA GLY A 25 16.33 9.02 -3.05
C GLY A 25 17.09 8.10 -3.99
N ALA A 26 18.19 7.50 -3.51
CA ALA A 26 18.93 6.53 -4.31
C ALA A 26 18.05 5.31 -4.58
N PHE A 27 17.86 4.95 -5.85
CA PHE A 27 17.09 3.75 -6.20
C PHE A 27 17.74 2.49 -5.63
N THR A 28 16.98 1.74 -4.85
CA THR A 28 17.41 0.49 -4.21
C THR A 28 16.63 -0.71 -4.71
N HIS A 29 15.41 -0.49 -5.19
CA HIS A 29 14.50 -1.55 -5.60
C HIS A 29 14.02 -1.33 -7.03
N ARG A 30 13.86 -2.43 -7.77
CA ARG A 30 13.17 -2.45 -9.05
C ARG A 30 11.97 -3.38 -8.93
N ILE A 31 10.78 -2.92 -9.28
CA ILE A 31 9.55 -3.68 -9.06
C ILE A 31 8.96 -4.12 -10.41
N LYS A 32 8.38 -5.32 -10.45
CA LYS A 32 7.57 -5.77 -11.59
C LYS A 32 6.17 -5.22 -11.42
N VAL A 33 5.64 -4.61 -12.45
CA VAL A 33 4.33 -3.94 -12.39
C VAL A 33 3.44 -4.49 -13.49
N ALA A 34 2.14 -4.55 -13.21
CA ALA A 34 1.11 -4.80 -14.21
C ALA A 34 0.75 -3.49 -14.93
N SER A 35 0.72 -2.38 -14.19
CA SER A 35 0.48 -1.04 -14.71
C SER A 35 1.10 0.03 -13.81
N GLU A 36 1.34 1.20 -14.39
CA GLU A 36 1.67 2.44 -13.68
C GLU A 36 0.84 3.58 -14.27
N GLY A 37 0.54 4.60 -13.46
CA GLY A 37 -0.25 5.77 -13.85
C GLY A 37 0.32 7.10 -13.33
N PHE A 38 1.64 7.19 -13.18
CA PHE A 38 2.29 8.39 -12.63
C PHE A 38 2.31 9.53 -13.64
N GLN A 39 1.93 10.71 -13.16
CA GLN A 39 1.91 11.94 -13.94
C GLN A 39 1.97 13.18 -13.03
N GLU A 40 2.60 14.24 -13.52
CA GLU A 40 2.44 15.57 -12.94
C GLU A 40 1.07 16.16 -13.32
N LYS A 41 0.36 16.67 -12.31
CA LYS A 41 -0.92 17.35 -12.43
C LYS A 41 -0.70 18.84 -12.35
N PHE A 42 -1.10 19.56 -13.40
CA PHE A 42 -1.03 21.02 -13.46
C PHE A 42 -2.41 21.63 -13.27
N ASN A 43 -2.54 22.52 -12.29
CA ASN A 43 -3.72 23.36 -12.14
C ASN A 43 -3.55 24.62 -13.01
N LYS A 44 -4.13 24.60 -14.20
CA LYS A 44 -4.05 25.71 -15.15
C LYS A 44 -5.26 26.62 -15.04
N LYS A 45 -5.04 27.94 -14.92
CA LYS A 45 -6.11 28.95 -14.91
C LYS A 45 -5.88 30.00 -15.99
N ASP A 46 -6.99 30.44 -16.58
CA ASP A 46 -7.04 31.56 -17.52
C ASP A 46 -7.00 32.88 -16.76
N GLU A 47 -6.30 33.88 -17.30
CA GLU A 47 -6.24 35.24 -16.77
C GLU A 47 -7.63 35.90 -16.66
N GLY A 48 -8.62 35.46 -17.43
CA GLY A 48 -10.01 35.92 -17.35
C GLY A 48 -10.25 37.34 -17.87
N LEU A 49 -9.25 37.95 -18.52
CA LEU A 49 -9.32 39.31 -19.05
C LEU A 49 -9.71 39.29 -20.53
N LEU A 50 -10.82 39.95 -20.87
CA LEU A 50 -11.38 40.03 -22.24
C LEU A 50 -11.58 41.49 -22.73
N THR A 51 -10.82 42.46 -22.21
CA THR A 51 -10.98 43.86 -22.63
C THR A 51 -10.28 44.12 -23.96
N GLY A 52 -11.05 44.23 -25.04
CA GLY A 52 -10.54 44.57 -26.38
C GLY A 52 -9.83 43.42 -27.13
N GLY A 53 -9.83 42.22 -26.57
CA GLY A 53 -9.29 41.01 -27.20
C GLY A 53 -10.33 40.26 -28.04
N ILE A 54 -9.87 39.53 -29.05
CA ILE A 54 -10.70 38.65 -29.90
C ILE A 54 -10.58 37.17 -29.50
N ALA A 55 -9.76 36.84 -28.50
CA ALA A 55 -9.52 35.51 -27.98
C ALA A 55 -9.38 35.53 -26.45
N THR A 56 -9.42 34.36 -25.82
CA THR A 56 -9.24 34.18 -24.37
C THR A 56 -7.85 34.61 -23.90
N GLY A 57 -7.72 34.87 -22.60
CA GLY A 57 -6.47 35.31 -21.98
C GLY A 57 -5.39 34.22 -22.01
N LYS A 58 -4.18 34.56 -21.52
CA LYS A 58 -3.15 33.54 -21.37
C LYS A 58 -3.53 32.58 -20.23
N VAL A 59 -3.07 31.34 -20.36
CA VAL A 59 -3.25 30.31 -19.34
C VAL A 59 -1.92 30.10 -18.62
N ALA A 60 -1.95 30.14 -17.29
CA ALA A 60 -0.77 29.93 -16.45
C ALA A 60 -1.01 28.79 -15.44
N THR A 61 0.07 28.13 -15.03
CA THR A 61 0.05 27.11 -13.98
C THR A 61 0.01 27.80 -12.62
N MET A 62 -0.98 27.46 -11.80
CA MET A 62 -1.16 28.02 -10.45
C MET A 62 -0.60 27.09 -9.37
N SER A 63 -0.70 25.79 -9.61
CA SER A 63 -0.10 24.78 -8.76
C SER A 63 0.21 23.51 -9.54
N ARG A 64 1.15 22.72 -9.02
CA ARG A 64 1.52 21.41 -9.53
C ARG A 64 1.77 20.41 -8.42
N LYS A 65 1.41 19.15 -8.69
CA LYS A 65 1.65 18.00 -7.81
C LYS A 65 1.82 16.74 -8.64
N VAL A 66 2.29 15.66 -8.03
CA VAL A 66 2.30 14.34 -8.68
C VAL A 66 1.21 13.47 -8.10
N GLU A 67 0.51 12.75 -8.97
CA GLU A 67 -0.37 11.65 -8.60
C GLU A 67 0.06 10.41 -9.38
N GLY A 68 0.10 9.27 -8.70
CA GLY A 68 0.50 8.02 -9.32
C GLY A 68 -0.28 6.84 -8.77
N ALA A 69 -0.46 5.83 -9.61
CA ALA A 69 -0.96 4.54 -9.21
C ALA A 69 0.01 3.47 -9.69
N LEU A 70 0.18 2.41 -8.89
CA LEU A 70 1.02 1.27 -9.21
C LEU A 70 0.26 -0.02 -8.92
N SER A 71 0.11 -0.87 -9.93
CA SER A 71 -0.46 -2.21 -9.74
C SER A 71 0.64 -3.26 -9.85
N THR A 72 0.77 -4.13 -8.85
CA THR A 72 1.78 -5.18 -8.77
C THR A 72 1.24 -6.43 -8.07
N LEU A 73 2.05 -7.48 -8.00
CA LEU A 73 1.78 -8.67 -7.22
C LEU A 73 2.65 -8.64 -5.96
N LEU A 74 2.08 -9.05 -4.82
CA LEU A 74 2.85 -9.13 -3.57
C LEU A 74 3.95 -10.18 -3.73
N ARG A 75 5.20 -9.73 -3.63
CA ARG A 75 6.41 -10.57 -3.68
C ARG A 75 7.20 -10.42 -2.38
N PRO A 76 7.87 -11.48 -1.90
CA PRO A 76 8.62 -11.44 -0.65
C PRO A 76 9.66 -10.33 -0.54
N ASP A 77 10.39 -10.06 -1.62
CA ASP A 77 11.47 -9.05 -1.61
C ASP A 77 10.91 -7.62 -1.56
N ASP A 78 9.75 -7.38 -2.17
CA ASP A 78 9.15 -6.05 -2.31
C ASP A 78 8.24 -5.70 -1.11
N ALA A 79 7.68 -6.73 -0.44
CA ALA A 79 6.68 -6.57 0.62
C ALA A 79 7.13 -5.63 1.74
N GLY A 80 8.34 -5.81 2.27
CA GLY A 80 8.82 -5.04 3.42
C GLY A 80 8.92 -3.53 3.11
N LEU A 81 9.49 -3.16 1.96
CA LEU A 81 9.55 -1.75 1.54
C LEU A 81 8.16 -1.15 1.36
N LEU A 82 7.25 -1.88 0.70
CA LEU A 82 5.90 -1.38 0.43
C LEU A 82 5.10 -1.16 1.72
N PHE A 83 5.20 -2.07 2.69
CA PHE A 83 4.53 -1.92 3.98
C PHE A 83 5.22 -0.88 4.87
N TYR A 84 6.54 -0.71 4.78
CA TYR A 84 7.24 0.41 5.41
C TYR A 84 6.72 1.76 4.87
N LEU A 85 6.62 1.91 3.56
CA LEU A 85 6.09 3.12 2.92
C LEU A 85 4.61 3.39 3.25
N LEU A 86 3.82 2.33 3.50
CA LEU A 86 2.41 2.45 3.86
C LEU A 86 2.20 2.84 5.33
N CYS A 87 2.90 2.16 6.24
CA CYS A 87 2.68 2.26 7.68
C CYS A 87 3.59 3.30 8.35
N GLY A 88 4.81 3.48 7.85
CA GLY A 88 5.78 4.48 8.29
C GLY A 88 6.56 4.18 9.56
N LYS A 89 6.16 3.17 10.34
CA LYS A 89 6.90 2.75 11.54
C LYS A 89 7.22 1.27 11.50
N GLU A 90 8.51 0.97 11.56
CA GLU A 90 9.03 -0.38 11.65
C GLU A 90 9.56 -0.69 13.05
N THR A 91 9.12 -1.82 13.57
CA THR A 91 9.73 -2.49 14.71
C THR A 91 10.28 -3.83 14.25
N THR A 92 11.42 -4.24 14.79
CA THR A 92 12.04 -5.52 14.42
C THR A 92 12.19 -6.39 15.64
N ALA A 93 11.85 -7.66 15.49
CA ALA A 93 12.25 -8.69 16.43
C ALA A 93 13.45 -9.45 15.87
N ALA A 94 14.40 -9.79 16.74
CA ALA A 94 15.43 -10.76 16.38
C ALA A 94 14.73 -12.07 15.99
N PRO A 95 15.20 -12.78 14.94
CA PRO A 95 14.61 -14.05 14.56
C PRO A 95 14.61 -15.01 15.76
N GLN A 96 13.51 -15.72 15.99
CA GLN A 96 13.54 -16.84 16.92
C GLN A 96 14.39 -17.97 16.31
N GLY A 97 15.57 -18.17 16.91
CA GLY A 97 16.56 -19.20 16.53
C GLY A 97 17.63 -18.71 15.55
N THR A 98 18.48 -19.63 15.10
CA THR A 98 19.54 -19.34 14.13
C THR A 98 18.94 -19.25 12.72
N GLU A 99 19.12 -18.09 12.07
CA GLU A 99 19.04 -17.90 10.62
C GLU A 99 17.61 -17.80 10.02
N GLN A 100 16.98 -16.64 10.28
CA GLN A 100 16.17 -15.89 9.30
C GLN A 100 16.67 -14.45 9.32
N SER A 101 16.58 -13.72 8.19
CA SER A 101 16.67 -12.26 8.24
C SER A 101 15.48 -11.70 9.06
N LEU A 102 15.65 -10.55 9.71
CA LEU A 102 14.80 -10.06 10.81
C LEU A 102 13.29 -10.21 10.55
N GLU A 103 12.51 -10.45 11.61
CA GLU A 103 11.06 -10.26 11.52
C GLU A 103 10.78 -8.76 11.51
N HIS A 104 10.29 -8.25 10.36
CA HIS A 104 9.93 -6.85 10.19
C HIS A 104 8.45 -6.67 10.52
N SER A 105 8.15 -5.92 11.57
CA SER A 105 6.78 -5.63 11.99
C SER A 105 6.47 -4.14 11.77
N PHE A 106 5.53 -3.88 10.87
CA PHE A 106 5.09 -2.55 10.49
C PHE A 106 3.78 -2.21 11.20
N VAL A 107 3.75 -1.04 11.82
CA VAL A 107 2.55 -0.49 12.47
C VAL A 107 2.33 0.93 11.96
N PRO A 108 1.09 1.43 11.93
CA PRO A 108 0.81 2.81 11.58
C PRO A 108 1.65 3.78 12.41
N ILE A 109 2.27 4.76 11.76
CA ILE A 109 2.95 5.88 12.42
C ILE A 109 1.93 6.66 13.27
N GLY A 110 2.42 7.34 14.31
CA GLY A 110 1.57 8.16 15.18
C GLY A 110 1.02 9.39 14.47
N ASN A 111 0.55 10.35 15.27
CA ASN A 111 -0.04 11.60 14.83
C ASN A 111 0.64 12.81 15.49
N ASP A 112 1.86 12.64 16.03
CA ASP A 112 2.63 13.76 16.57
C ASP A 112 3.09 14.69 15.43
N LEU A 113 3.40 15.96 15.74
CA LEU A 113 3.87 16.92 14.73
C LEU A 113 5.17 16.50 14.02
N THR A 114 5.92 15.57 14.62
CA THR A 114 7.15 15.01 14.04
C THR A 114 6.89 13.71 13.28
N ASP A 115 5.70 13.14 13.38
CA ASP A 115 5.34 11.90 12.70
C ASP A 115 4.97 12.20 11.26
N SER A 116 5.82 11.77 10.34
CA SER A 116 5.58 11.87 8.91
C SER A 116 5.79 10.52 8.24
N LEU A 117 4.88 10.13 7.35
CA LEU A 117 5.09 8.93 6.53
C LEU A 117 6.36 9.10 5.68
N PRO A 118 7.19 8.05 5.56
CA PRO A 118 8.38 8.08 4.74
C PRO A 118 8.02 8.37 3.28
N SER A 119 8.78 9.28 2.66
CA SER A 119 8.68 9.55 1.23
C SER A 119 9.67 8.69 0.45
N CYS A 120 9.33 8.47 -0.82
CA CYS A 120 10.19 7.78 -1.76
C CYS A 120 10.24 8.52 -3.09
N THR A 121 11.32 8.30 -3.82
CA THR A 121 11.41 8.63 -5.22
C THR A 121 10.96 7.43 -6.05
N VAL A 122 10.05 7.67 -7.00
CA VAL A 122 9.60 6.68 -7.99
C VAL A 122 10.23 7.00 -9.34
N GLY A 123 11.12 6.12 -9.81
CA GLY A 123 11.75 6.23 -11.13
C GLY A 123 10.99 5.40 -12.16
N ILE A 124 10.62 5.99 -13.29
CA ILE A 124 9.94 5.32 -14.39
C ILE A 124 10.77 5.44 -15.67
N ASP A 125 11.13 4.30 -16.24
CA ASP A 125 11.75 4.19 -17.57
C ASP A 125 10.70 3.69 -18.56
N ARG A 126 10.14 4.61 -19.35
CA ARG A 126 9.22 4.31 -20.46
C ARG A 126 9.97 4.12 -21.77
N THR A 127 11.29 3.92 -21.75
CA THR A 127 12.21 3.83 -22.89
C THR A 127 12.39 5.13 -23.67
N ALA A 128 11.31 5.80 -24.08
CA ALA A 128 11.38 7.09 -24.79
C ALA A 128 11.64 8.25 -23.82
N GLU A 129 11.12 8.14 -22.60
CA GLU A 129 11.27 9.13 -21.56
C GLU A 129 11.55 8.43 -20.23
N LYS A 130 12.39 9.08 -19.43
CA LYS A 130 12.73 8.67 -18.08
C LYS A 130 12.34 9.79 -17.14
N ASN A 131 11.53 9.45 -16.16
CA ASN A 131 10.93 10.39 -15.23
C ASN A 131 11.25 9.93 -13.81
N SER A 132 11.58 10.88 -12.95
CA SER A 132 11.75 10.68 -11.52
C SER A 132 10.70 11.51 -10.81
N TYR A 133 9.84 10.85 -10.05
CA TYR A 133 8.79 11.47 -9.25
C TYR A 133 9.25 11.52 -7.79
N LEU A 134 9.42 12.73 -7.27
CA LEU A 134 10.00 12.96 -5.93
C LEU A 134 8.90 13.22 -4.89
N GLY A 135 9.20 12.95 -3.63
CA GLY A 135 8.29 13.14 -2.51
C GLY A 135 7.09 12.20 -2.55
N CYS A 136 7.16 11.03 -3.19
CA CYS A 136 6.01 10.15 -3.29
C CYS A 136 5.73 9.45 -1.95
N LYS A 137 4.53 9.64 -1.40
CA LYS A 137 4.00 8.92 -0.24
C LYS A 137 2.80 8.07 -0.63
N ILE A 138 2.62 6.92 0.02
CA ILE A 138 1.49 6.03 -0.23
C ILE A 138 0.25 6.56 0.51
N ASN A 139 -0.73 7.03 -0.25
CA ASN A 139 -2.02 7.42 0.29
C ASN A 139 -2.88 6.19 0.61
N SER A 140 -2.92 5.21 -0.30
CA SER A 140 -3.70 4.00 -0.06
C SER A 140 -3.10 2.76 -0.72
N LEU A 141 -3.40 1.62 -0.11
CA LEU A 141 -3.09 0.27 -0.60
C LEU A 141 -4.37 -0.54 -0.62
N SER A 142 -4.67 -1.15 -1.76
CA SER A 142 -5.68 -2.19 -1.89
C SER A 142 -4.97 -3.52 -2.15
N PHE A 143 -5.27 -4.48 -1.31
CA PHE A 143 -4.84 -5.86 -1.38
C PHE A 143 -6.05 -6.68 -1.84
N SER A 144 -5.87 -7.51 -2.87
CA SER A 144 -6.91 -8.46 -3.28
C SER A 144 -6.32 -9.84 -3.53
N ALA A 145 -7.02 -10.85 -3.03
CA ALA A 145 -6.63 -12.23 -3.20
C ALA A 145 -7.89 -13.10 -3.30
N GLN A 146 -8.02 -13.82 -4.42
CA GLN A 146 -9.16 -14.66 -4.73
C GLN A 146 -8.69 -16.09 -5.01
N GLN A 147 -9.58 -17.07 -4.81
CA GLN A 147 -9.33 -18.46 -5.17
C GLN A 147 -8.74 -18.58 -6.59
N GLU A 148 -7.72 -19.44 -6.73
CA GLU A 148 -6.98 -19.68 -7.99
C GLU A 148 -6.17 -18.49 -8.55
N ASP A 149 -6.03 -17.40 -7.79
CA ASP A 149 -5.28 -16.21 -8.19
C ASP A 149 -4.07 -15.90 -7.28
N TYR A 150 -3.23 -14.97 -7.75
CA TYR A 150 -2.17 -14.35 -6.99
C TYR A 150 -2.71 -13.24 -6.08
N VAL A 151 -1.91 -12.90 -5.08
CA VAL A 151 -2.13 -11.71 -4.27
C VAL A 151 -1.74 -10.47 -5.07
N LYS A 152 -2.72 -9.62 -5.38
CA LYS A 152 -2.57 -8.35 -6.10
C LYS A 152 -2.52 -7.18 -5.13
N LEU A 153 -1.68 -6.20 -5.45
CA LEU A 153 -1.55 -4.94 -4.74
C LEU A 153 -1.77 -3.78 -5.70
N ASP A 154 -2.64 -2.86 -5.32
CA ASP A 154 -2.84 -1.59 -5.99
C ASP A 154 -2.51 -0.47 -5.01
N LEU A 155 -1.53 0.35 -5.37
CA LEU A 155 -0.98 1.41 -4.54
C LEU A 155 -1.30 2.77 -5.18
N ASN A 156 -1.74 3.72 -4.37
CA ASN A 156 -1.92 5.10 -4.80
C ASN A 156 -0.93 6.01 -4.10
N PHE A 157 -0.23 6.82 -4.89
CA PHE A 157 0.82 7.73 -4.46
C PHE A 157 0.40 9.18 -4.67
N ILE A 158 0.82 10.01 -3.72
CA ILE A 158 0.80 11.47 -3.83
C ILE A 158 2.25 11.92 -3.73
N GLY A 159 2.71 12.71 -4.71
CA GLY A 159 4.08 13.18 -4.79
C GLY A 159 4.20 14.69 -4.92
N HIS A 160 5.42 15.20 -4.72
CA HIS A 160 5.71 16.63 -4.81
C HIS A 160 5.78 17.09 -6.26
N HIS A 161 6.71 16.54 -7.05
CA HIS A 161 6.97 17.00 -8.41
C HIS A 161 7.68 15.98 -9.30
N GLU A 162 7.68 16.22 -10.61
CA GLU A 162 8.32 15.39 -11.61
C GLU A 162 9.64 16.02 -12.10
N LEU A 163 10.66 15.17 -12.28
CA LEU A 163 11.91 15.50 -12.94
C LEU A 163 12.11 14.60 -14.16
N ILE A 164 12.13 15.19 -15.34
CA ILE A 164 12.47 14.49 -16.58
C ILE A 164 13.98 14.43 -16.69
N LYS A 165 14.57 13.28 -16.36
CA LYS A 165 16.02 13.07 -16.36
C LYS A 165 16.38 11.59 -16.47
N GLU A 166 17.64 11.34 -16.80
CA GLU A 166 18.22 10.00 -16.71
C GLU A 166 18.15 9.47 -15.26
N LEU A 167 17.81 8.19 -15.12
CA LEU A 167 17.75 7.53 -13.83
C LEU A 167 19.15 7.06 -13.45
N ASN A 168 19.68 7.56 -12.34
CA ASN A 168 20.98 7.16 -11.83
C ASN A 168 20.92 5.77 -11.20
N ASN A 169 22.05 5.07 -11.10
CA ASN A 169 22.21 3.84 -10.29
C ASN A 169 21.18 2.69 -10.51
N VAL A 170 20.49 2.66 -11.65
CA VAL A 170 19.43 1.65 -11.95
C VAL A 170 19.91 0.42 -12.71
N GLU A 171 21.12 0.43 -13.29
CA GLU A 171 21.57 -0.62 -14.23
C GLU A 171 21.78 -1.99 -13.56
N SER A 172 22.23 -2.00 -12.31
CA SER A 172 22.46 -3.22 -11.53
C SER A 172 21.18 -3.75 -10.88
N LEU A 173 20.13 -2.93 -10.78
CA LEU A 173 18.89 -3.28 -10.11
C LEU A 173 18.06 -4.26 -10.94
N LYS A 174 17.80 -5.41 -10.33
CA LYS A 174 16.97 -6.47 -10.90
C LYS A 174 15.68 -6.57 -10.13
N PRO A 175 14.55 -6.84 -10.80
CA PRO A 175 13.34 -7.11 -10.08
C PRO A 175 13.41 -8.41 -9.29
N SER A 176 12.54 -8.53 -8.28
CA SER A 176 12.43 -9.75 -7.47
C SER A 176 12.38 -11.01 -8.34
N ALA A 177 13.27 -11.94 -8.01
CA ALA A 177 13.35 -13.27 -8.60
C ALA A 177 12.35 -14.25 -7.95
N GLN A 178 11.86 -13.93 -6.75
CA GLN A 178 10.92 -14.76 -6.01
C GLN A 178 9.53 -14.76 -6.68
N ARG A 179 8.77 -15.82 -6.49
CA ARG A 179 7.36 -15.93 -6.90
C ARG A 179 6.50 -15.07 -6.00
N ALA A 180 5.43 -14.52 -6.60
CA ALA A 180 4.41 -13.81 -5.86
C ALA A 180 3.63 -14.76 -4.95
N PHE A 181 3.08 -14.23 -3.86
CA PHE A 181 2.18 -14.97 -2.99
C PHE A 181 0.91 -15.37 -3.73
N LYS A 182 0.37 -16.54 -3.37
CA LYS A 182 -0.87 -17.10 -3.93
C LYS A 182 -1.93 -17.15 -2.86
N PHE A 183 -3.19 -17.01 -3.26
CA PHE A 183 -4.31 -17.17 -2.34
C PHE A 183 -4.36 -18.54 -1.67
N SER A 184 -3.93 -19.60 -2.38
CA SER A 184 -3.87 -20.97 -1.83
C SER A 184 -2.95 -21.14 -0.61
N GLY A 185 -2.06 -20.17 -0.35
CA GLY A 185 -1.21 -20.12 0.84
C GLY A 185 -1.74 -19.18 1.94
N GLY A 186 -2.98 -18.69 1.79
CA GLY A 186 -3.67 -17.77 2.69
C GLY A 186 -4.48 -18.50 3.77
N GLU A 187 -4.48 -17.98 4.99
CA GLU A 187 -5.34 -18.41 6.10
C GLU A 187 -6.00 -17.18 6.74
N PHE A 188 -7.28 -17.30 7.10
CA PHE A 188 -8.05 -16.26 7.78
C PHE A 188 -8.56 -16.75 9.13
N LYS A 189 -8.36 -15.96 10.18
CA LYS A 189 -8.79 -16.29 11.55
C LYS A 189 -9.57 -15.15 12.17
N ILE A 190 -10.55 -15.50 13.01
CA ILE A 190 -11.21 -14.58 13.95
C ILE A 190 -10.88 -15.05 15.36
N LYS A 191 -10.41 -14.14 16.22
CA LYS A 191 -9.94 -14.45 17.58
C LYS A 191 -8.98 -15.65 17.62
N GLY A 192 -8.07 -15.73 16.65
CA GLY A 192 -7.07 -16.79 16.51
C GLY A 192 -7.61 -18.16 16.05
N SER A 193 -8.92 -18.29 15.78
CA SER A 193 -9.54 -19.52 15.28
C SER A 193 -9.90 -19.41 13.81
N ALA A 194 -9.64 -20.46 13.03
CA ALA A 194 -10.09 -20.55 11.63
C ALA A 194 -11.62 -20.64 11.59
N VAL A 195 -12.26 -19.82 10.75
CA VAL A 195 -13.72 -19.61 10.80
C VAL A 195 -14.46 -20.31 9.67
N ALA A 196 -13.86 -20.43 8.49
CA ALA A 196 -14.41 -21.12 7.32
C ALA A 196 -13.38 -21.11 6.15
N ASP A 197 -13.69 -21.85 5.08
CA ASP A 197 -13.00 -21.75 3.80
C ASP A 197 -13.31 -20.40 3.16
N VAL A 198 -12.28 -19.55 3.04
CA VAL A 198 -12.38 -18.23 2.41
C VAL A 198 -12.19 -18.38 0.90
N THR A 199 -13.01 -17.68 0.12
CA THR A 199 -12.95 -17.70 -1.36
C THR A 199 -12.41 -16.40 -1.94
N ASN A 200 -12.56 -15.30 -1.21
CA ASN A 200 -12.12 -13.97 -1.62
C ASN A 200 -11.79 -13.10 -0.41
N ILE A 201 -10.71 -12.32 -0.51
CA ILE A 201 -10.25 -11.35 0.49
C ILE A 201 -9.90 -10.06 -0.25
N LYS A 202 -10.46 -8.96 0.22
CA LYS A 202 -10.07 -7.61 -0.18
C LYS A 202 -9.78 -6.79 1.07
N PHE A 203 -8.55 -6.34 1.21
CA PHE A 203 -8.10 -5.48 2.31
C PHE A 203 -7.74 -4.11 1.74
N GLU A 204 -8.31 -3.05 2.30
CA GLU A 204 -8.02 -1.68 1.90
C GLU A 204 -7.45 -0.93 3.10
N TYR A 205 -6.33 -0.26 2.89
CA TYR A 205 -5.71 0.64 3.86
C TYR A 205 -5.61 2.02 3.22
N ASN A 206 -6.18 3.03 3.86
CA ASN A 206 -6.12 4.41 3.41
C ASN A 206 -5.59 5.33 4.53
N ASN A 207 -4.47 6.00 4.27
CA ASN A 207 -3.87 7.02 5.14
C ASN A 207 -4.63 8.35 5.10
N ASN A 208 -5.54 8.54 4.13
CA ASN A 208 -6.30 9.78 3.92
C ASN A 208 -5.39 11.02 3.96
N LEU A 209 -4.32 10.98 3.17
CA LEU A 209 -3.31 12.03 3.10
C LEU A 209 -3.92 13.36 2.64
N GLU A 210 -3.75 14.40 3.45
CA GLU A 210 -4.15 15.76 3.10
C GLU A 210 -3.08 16.40 2.21
N SER A 211 -3.44 16.71 0.96
CA SER A 211 -2.49 17.12 -0.08
C SER A 211 -2.91 18.38 -0.84
N SER A 212 -3.85 19.16 -0.28
CA SER A 212 -4.42 20.33 -0.95
C SER A 212 -3.86 21.68 -0.48
N THR A 213 -2.92 21.67 0.47
CA THR A 213 -2.38 22.90 1.06
C THR A 213 -1.18 23.46 0.29
N GLN A 214 -1.32 24.71 -0.19
CA GLN A 214 -0.26 25.51 -0.81
C GLN A 214 -0.02 26.75 0.05
N THR A 215 1.24 27.16 0.23
CA THR A 215 1.60 28.34 1.01
C THR A 215 2.40 29.33 0.17
N THR A 216 2.54 30.57 0.64
CA THR A 216 3.39 31.57 -0.01
C THR A 216 4.87 31.15 -0.06
N ALA A 217 5.31 30.28 0.84
CA ALA A 217 6.68 29.77 0.88
C ALA A 217 6.92 28.66 -0.17
N THR A 218 5.90 27.86 -0.50
CA THR A 218 6.05 26.74 -1.45
C THR A 218 5.86 27.14 -2.91
N GLY A 219 5.44 28.38 -3.18
CA GLY A 219 5.21 28.86 -4.54
C GLY A 219 4.16 28.00 -5.25
N GLU A 220 4.52 27.38 -6.38
CA GLU A 220 3.63 26.52 -7.18
C GLU A 220 3.44 25.10 -6.62
N PHE A 221 4.17 24.72 -5.58
CA PHE A 221 4.11 23.38 -5.00
C PHE A 221 3.23 23.31 -3.76
N PHE A 222 2.77 22.09 -3.45
CA PHE A 222 2.05 21.78 -2.22
C PHE A 222 3.04 21.42 -1.11
N ILE A 223 2.64 21.66 0.14
CA ILE A 223 3.42 21.19 1.30
C ILE A 223 3.41 19.66 1.36
N GLU A 224 4.29 19.11 2.19
CA GLU A 224 4.31 17.69 2.50
C GLU A 224 2.94 17.23 3.05
N PRO A 225 2.35 16.16 2.50
CA PRO A 225 1.05 15.70 2.94
C PRO A 225 1.13 15.00 4.29
N GLU A 226 0.17 15.35 5.15
CA GLU A 226 0.00 14.81 6.51
C GLU A 226 -1.05 13.70 6.53
N CYS A 227 -0.92 12.75 7.47
CA CYS A 227 -1.89 11.67 7.64
C CYS A 227 -3.22 12.18 8.19
N GLY A 228 -4.32 11.80 7.54
CA GLY A 228 -5.66 11.93 8.10
C GLY A 228 -6.05 10.75 8.98
N ALA A 229 -7.32 10.70 9.38
CA ALA A 229 -7.87 9.55 10.08
C ALA A 229 -7.82 8.31 9.17
N ARG A 230 -7.07 7.28 9.58
CA ARG A 230 -6.86 6.08 8.76
C ARG A 230 -8.17 5.31 8.60
N ASP A 231 -8.44 4.86 7.38
CA ASP A 231 -9.60 4.03 7.05
C ASP A 231 -9.10 2.66 6.57
N ILE A 232 -9.24 1.65 7.42
CA ILE A 232 -8.85 0.27 7.13
C ILE A 232 -10.12 -0.58 7.03
N LYS A 233 -10.32 -1.19 5.87
CA LYS A 233 -11.49 -2.00 5.55
C LYS A 233 -11.08 -3.38 5.10
N LEU A 234 -11.92 -4.35 5.41
CA LEU A 234 -11.73 -5.73 5.03
C LEU A 234 -13.06 -6.32 4.56
N ASP A 235 -13.11 -6.72 3.28
CA ASP A 235 -14.20 -7.47 2.70
C ASP A 235 -13.76 -8.93 2.50
N ILE A 236 -14.57 -9.86 2.98
CA ILE A 236 -14.32 -11.28 2.80
C ILE A 236 -15.57 -12.03 2.34
N GLU A 237 -15.32 -13.07 1.55
CA GLU A 237 -16.34 -14.04 1.16
C GLU A 237 -15.94 -15.41 1.69
N VAL A 238 -16.84 -16.04 2.45
CA VAL A 238 -16.62 -17.36 3.03
C VAL A 238 -17.77 -18.30 2.68
N LEU A 239 -17.48 -19.60 2.62
CA LEU A 239 -18.55 -20.60 2.52
C LEU A 239 -19.39 -20.59 3.79
N TYR A 240 -20.72 -20.51 3.64
CA TYR A 240 -21.62 -20.49 4.78
C TYR A 240 -21.60 -21.85 5.51
N SER A 241 -21.25 -21.81 6.79
CA SER A 241 -21.11 -22.96 7.68
C SER A 241 -21.80 -22.71 9.02
N LYS A 242 -21.79 -23.71 9.92
CA LYS A 242 -22.30 -23.52 11.29
C LYS A 242 -21.44 -22.53 12.06
N GLU A 243 -20.15 -22.50 11.79
CA GLU A 243 -19.14 -21.65 12.40
C GLU A 243 -19.31 -20.21 11.89
N SER A 244 -19.44 -20.01 10.58
CA SER A 244 -19.61 -18.68 10.00
C SER A 244 -20.98 -18.06 10.34
N ALA A 245 -22.01 -18.89 10.57
CA ALA A 245 -23.32 -18.43 11.04
C ALA A 245 -23.28 -17.83 12.47
N LYS A 246 -22.35 -18.26 13.32
CA LYS A 246 -22.19 -17.72 14.68
C LYS A 246 -21.78 -16.25 14.67
N ILE A 247 -21.02 -15.82 13.68
CA ILE A 247 -20.54 -14.43 13.51
C ILE A 247 -21.71 -13.43 13.60
N LYS A 248 -22.85 -13.77 12.98
CA LYS A 248 -24.04 -12.91 13.02
C LYS A 248 -24.56 -12.69 14.44
N LYS A 249 -24.61 -13.76 15.24
CA LYS A 249 -25.19 -13.74 16.60
C LYS A 249 -24.20 -13.17 17.61
N ASP A 250 -22.93 -13.53 17.47
CA ASP A 250 -21.92 -13.27 18.47
C ASP A 250 -21.32 -11.88 18.33
N TYR A 251 -21.22 -11.36 17.09
CA TYR A 251 -20.61 -10.05 16.81
C TYR A 251 -21.57 -9.07 16.14
N TYR A 252 -22.11 -9.40 14.95
CA TYR A 252 -22.87 -8.43 14.14
C TYR A 252 -24.12 -7.87 14.82
N LYS A 253 -24.88 -8.70 15.55
CA LYS A 253 -26.10 -8.25 16.25
C LYS A 253 -25.84 -7.51 17.55
N LYS A 254 -24.62 -7.59 18.07
CA LYS A 254 -24.24 -7.00 19.36
C LYS A 254 -23.36 -5.77 19.20
N ASP A 255 -23.00 -5.43 17.96
CA ASP A 255 -22.03 -4.38 17.63
C ASP A 255 -20.69 -4.60 18.37
N ASP A 256 -20.33 -5.86 18.61
CA ASP A 256 -19.12 -6.27 19.32
C ASP A 256 -17.95 -6.36 18.35
N ASP A 257 -16.76 -6.03 18.83
CA ASP A 257 -15.52 -6.09 18.07
C ASP A 257 -14.76 -7.41 18.29
N PHE A 258 -13.87 -7.71 17.35
CA PHE A 258 -13.04 -8.91 17.42
C PHE A 258 -11.75 -8.73 16.64
N SER A 259 -10.76 -9.58 16.93
CA SER A 259 -9.52 -9.60 16.16
C SER A 259 -9.64 -10.46 14.92
N VAL A 260 -8.96 -10.02 13.86
CA VAL A 260 -8.81 -10.71 12.60
C VAL A 260 -7.33 -10.88 12.27
N SER A 261 -6.96 -12.05 11.74
CA SER A 261 -5.64 -12.23 11.15
C SER A 261 -5.70 -12.89 9.77
N LEU A 262 -4.81 -12.43 8.90
CA LEU A 262 -4.57 -12.92 7.55
C LEU A 262 -3.12 -13.41 7.48
N HIS A 263 -2.92 -14.66 7.08
CA HIS A 263 -1.59 -15.26 7.01
C HIS A 263 -1.32 -15.76 5.60
N PHE A 264 -0.31 -15.21 4.93
CA PHE A 264 0.10 -15.66 3.60
C PHE A 264 1.47 -16.32 3.67
N THR A 265 1.57 -17.54 3.17
CA THR A 265 2.82 -18.29 3.10
C THR A 265 3.20 -18.56 1.64
N SER A 266 4.43 -18.22 1.27
CA SER A 266 4.96 -18.53 -0.06
C SER A 266 5.34 -20.00 -0.16
N ALA A 267 5.19 -20.57 -1.36
CA ALA A 267 5.73 -21.89 -1.67
C ALA A 267 7.27 -21.88 -1.77
N GLU A 268 7.87 -20.70 -1.96
CA GLU A 268 9.32 -20.53 -1.96
C GLU A 268 9.85 -20.30 -0.55
N LYS A 269 11.12 -20.67 -0.38
CA LYS A 269 11.82 -20.62 0.90
C LYS A 269 12.99 -19.65 0.82
N SER A 270 13.32 -19.05 1.96
CA SER A 270 14.54 -18.30 2.18
C SER A 270 15.78 -19.16 1.94
N LYS A 271 16.94 -18.52 1.91
CA LYS A 271 18.25 -19.19 1.80
C LYS A 271 18.46 -20.25 2.90
N GLU A 272 17.76 -20.12 4.02
CA GLU A 272 17.86 -21.00 5.19
C GLU A 272 16.68 -21.97 5.29
N SER A 273 15.97 -22.20 4.16
CA SER A 273 14.86 -23.15 4.05
C SER A 273 13.61 -22.83 4.89
N ARG A 274 13.45 -21.59 5.38
CA ARG A 274 12.21 -21.12 6.02
C ARG A 274 11.27 -20.50 4.98
N PRO A 275 9.95 -20.69 5.08
CA PRO A 275 9.01 -20.11 4.12
C PRO A 275 8.93 -18.58 4.28
N PHE A 276 8.81 -17.86 3.17
CA PHE A 276 8.44 -16.43 3.22
C PHE A 276 7.00 -16.28 3.70
N LYS A 277 6.76 -15.29 4.56
CA LYS A 277 5.43 -15.04 5.14
C LYS A 277 5.09 -13.56 5.20
N VAL A 278 3.80 -13.27 5.06
CA VAL A 278 3.21 -11.97 5.38
C VAL A 278 1.99 -12.23 6.26
N ASP A 279 2.03 -11.73 7.48
CA ASP A 279 0.93 -11.81 8.43
C ASP A 279 0.37 -10.40 8.66
N ILE A 280 -0.94 -10.23 8.48
CA ILE A 280 -1.65 -8.99 8.76
C ILE A 280 -2.59 -9.26 9.92
N GLU A 281 -2.42 -8.55 11.02
CA GLU A 281 -3.19 -8.67 12.24
C GLU A 281 -3.93 -7.36 12.50
N ILE A 282 -5.25 -7.42 12.62
CA ILE A 282 -6.12 -6.30 12.97
C ILE A 282 -6.75 -6.62 14.33
N PRO A 283 -6.30 -5.98 15.44
CA PRO A 283 -6.71 -6.36 16.80
C PRO A 283 -8.19 -6.15 17.09
N ALA A 284 -8.77 -5.08 16.54
CA ALA A 284 -10.17 -4.74 16.72
C ALA A 284 -10.81 -4.36 15.38
N VAL A 285 -11.74 -5.19 14.90
CA VAL A 285 -12.61 -4.90 13.77
C VAL A 285 -14.07 -4.98 14.18
N GLN A 286 -14.90 -4.15 13.56
CA GLN A 286 -16.35 -4.22 13.63
C GLN A 286 -16.93 -4.54 12.26
N LEU A 287 -17.99 -5.35 12.25
CA LEU A 287 -18.74 -5.68 11.05
C LEU A 287 -19.66 -4.51 10.68
N THR A 288 -19.51 -4.00 9.47
CA THR A 288 -20.39 -2.96 8.92
C THR A 288 -21.51 -3.58 8.10
N GLU A 289 -21.24 -4.70 7.42
CA GLU A 289 -22.23 -5.42 6.61
C GLU A 289 -22.06 -6.94 6.74
N LEU A 290 -23.18 -7.65 6.74
CA LEU A 290 -23.21 -9.11 6.77
C LEU A 290 -24.38 -9.66 5.97
N SER A 291 -24.09 -10.44 4.92
CA SER A 291 -25.12 -11.08 4.09
C SER A 291 -24.82 -12.55 3.83
N ALA A 292 -25.86 -13.38 3.77
CA ALA A 292 -25.79 -14.82 3.46
C ALA A 292 -27.10 -15.22 2.77
N ASN A 293 -27.26 -14.82 1.51
CA ASN A 293 -28.50 -15.02 0.76
C ASN A 293 -28.51 -16.40 0.09
N VAL A 294 -29.67 -17.07 0.10
CA VAL A 294 -29.88 -18.35 -0.58
C VAL A 294 -30.65 -18.08 -1.87
N GLY A 295 -30.00 -18.29 -3.01
CA GLY A 295 -30.56 -17.98 -4.34
C GLY A 295 -30.84 -19.18 -5.23
N GLY A 296 -30.50 -20.40 -4.81
CA GLY A 296 -30.60 -21.60 -5.65
C GLY A 296 -29.90 -22.80 -5.03
N SER A 297 -29.55 -23.79 -5.85
CA SER A 297 -28.86 -25.02 -5.44
C SER A 297 -27.36 -24.87 -5.20
N GLU A 298 -26.82 -23.66 -5.41
CA GLU A 298 -25.40 -23.37 -5.26
C GLU A 298 -24.99 -23.32 -3.78
N LYS A 299 -23.69 -23.44 -3.52
CA LYS A 299 -23.16 -23.25 -2.16
C LYS A 299 -23.45 -21.81 -1.73
N VAL A 300 -23.97 -21.65 -0.53
CA VAL A 300 -24.27 -20.33 0.04
C VAL A 300 -22.96 -19.66 0.43
N ILE A 301 -22.74 -18.44 -0.08
CA ILE A 301 -21.60 -17.59 0.26
C ILE A 301 -22.06 -16.54 1.26
N GLN A 302 -21.29 -16.39 2.34
CA GLN A 302 -21.46 -15.31 3.30
C GLN A 302 -20.46 -14.21 3.00
N LYS A 303 -20.96 -13.00 2.75
CA LYS A 303 -20.14 -11.80 2.55
C LYS A 303 -20.11 -10.99 3.83
N MET A 304 -18.93 -10.54 4.20
CA MET A 304 -18.70 -9.74 5.39
C MET A 304 -17.85 -8.54 5.03
N SER A 305 -18.32 -7.35 5.40
CA SER A 305 -17.53 -6.12 5.33
C SER A 305 -17.23 -5.69 6.75
N MET A 306 -15.96 -5.40 7.01
CA MET A 306 -15.44 -5.05 8.31
C MET A 306 -14.61 -3.78 8.22
N LYS A 307 -14.57 -3.04 9.32
CA LYS A 307 -13.72 -1.85 9.47
C LYS A 307 -12.91 -1.96 10.76
N ALA A 308 -11.62 -1.62 10.69
CA ALA A 308 -10.78 -1.53 11.88
C ALA A 308 -11.26 -0.35 12.75
N VAL A 309 -11.28 -0.58 14.07
CA VAL A 309 -11.69 0.42 15.05
C VAL A 309 -10.61 0.60 16.09
N GLU A 310 -10.53 1.80 16.68
CA GLU A 310 -9.60 2.07 17.76
C GLU A 310 -10.07 1.41 19.06
N ASN A 311 -9.18 0.66 19.71
CA ASN A 311 -9.37 0.13 21.06
C ASN A 311 -8.50 0.84 22.11
N PHE A 312 -7.71 1.85 21.69
CA PHE A 312 -6.76 2.63 22.50
C PHE A 312 -5.66 1.84 23.23
N GLU A 313 -5.54 0.54 22.97
CA GLU A 313 -4.54 -0.33 23.60
C GLU A 313 -3.55 -0.87 22.56
N ASP A 314 -4.06 -1.35 21.42
CA ASP A 314 -3.26 -1.98 20.38
C ASP A 314 -3.07 -1.06 19.17
N PRO A 315 -2.01 -1.26 18.36
CA PRO A 315 -1.91 -0.65 17.04
C PRO A 315 -3.10 -1.05 16.16
N LEU A 316 -3.61 -0.09 15.36
CA LEU A 316 -4.79 -0.31 14.50
C LEU A 316 -4.62 -1.49 13.53
N VAL A 317 -3.41 -1.73 13.04
CA VAL A 317 -3.01 -2.92 12.28
C VAL A 317 -1.54 -3.20 12.54
N THR A 318 -1.16 -4.46 12.49
CA THR A 318 0.24 -4.91 12.51
C THR A 318 0.49 -5.80 11.30
N VAL A 319 1.50 -5.45 10.49
CA VAL A 319 1.93 -6.26 9.34
C VAL A 319 3.30 -6.83 9.63
N LYS A 320 3.43 -8.15 9.72
CA LYS A 320 4.71 -8.85 9.90
C LYS A 320 5.16 -9.44 8.57
N VAL A 321 6.35 -9.09 8.15
CA VAL A 321 6.99 -9.59 6.93
C VAL A 321 8.22 -10.40 7.30
N TYR A 322 8.26 -11.62 6.80
CA TYR A 322 9.35 -12.56 6.99
C TYR A 322 10.08 -12.73 5.66
N ASN A 323 11.13 -11.95 5.43
CA ASN A 323 11.88 -11.91 4.18
C ASN A 323 13.40 -12.13 4.41
N ASN A 324 14.22 -11.84 3.39
CA ASN A 324 15.68 -11.97 3.45
C ASN A 324 16.40 -10.65 3.79
N VAL A 325 15.68 -9.63 4.26
CA VAL A 325 16.26 -8.32 4.58
C VAL A 325 16.75 -8.34 6.03
N VAL A 326 18.03 -7.98 6.21
CA VAL A 326 18.75 -8.11 7.49
C VAL A 326 18.87 -6.78 8.24
N ALA A 327 18.50 -5.67 7.62
CA ALA A 327 18.53 -4.33 8.21
C ALA A 327 17.12 -3.75 8.25
N LYS A 328 16.88 -2.83 9.17
CA LYS A 328 15.64 -2.04 9.15
C LYS A 328 15.53 -1.26 7.84
N TYR A 329 14.31 -1.05 7.39
CA TYR A 329 14.01 -0.05 6.40
C TYR A 329 14.09 1.31 7.09
N ASP A 330 15.11 2.08 6.73
CA ASP A 330 15.29 3.45 7.17
C ASP A 330 15.57 4.37 5.98
N ALA A 331 15.26 5.65 6.20
CA ALA A 331 15.48 6.76 5.29
C ALA A 331 16.75 7.51 5.67
#